data_AF-A0A6A8H609-F1
#
_entry.id   AF-A0A6A8H609-F1
#
_cell.length_a   1.000
_cell.length_b   1.000
_cell.length_c   1.000
_cell.angle_alpha   90.00
_cell.angle_beta   90.00
_cell.angle_gamma   90.00
#
_symmetry.space_group_name_H-M   'P 1'
#
loop_
_entity.id
_entity.type
_entity.pdbx_description
1 polymer ?
#
loop_
_entity_poly.entity_id
_entity_poly.type
_entity_poly.pdbx_seq_one_letter_code
_entity_poly.pdbx_strand_id
1 'polypeptide(L)'
;MQIGEFQNSPEAFCPYYKWIMADTFWSLIFSLMIPFMAALGNSQMTYDDANSGFIMHVLQKKGKIGYVLGSLTSVYAVTFIETVLVLAADVMFVFLLLPNVLPDQVLNSGEGYSRLFTYHVEWMYSKPFKLILFYIVLSGCAAGLFGMLTAVCGLYFSNRFMVMFSGFIIGLIFFVLANQQIVNLPSFLLVLPVMSQMYLPSLGCLAAFYLVCVALLFVFQIVGVRKHASI
;
A
#
# COMPACT_ATOMS: atom_id res chain seq x y z
N MET A 1 11.81 20.10 -34.60
CA MET A 1 11.95 18.64 -34.55
C MET A 1 10.54 18.08 -34.34
N GLN A 2 10.05 17.25 -35.26
CA GLN A 2 8.63 16.89 -35.32
C GLN A 2 8.26 15.90 -34.20
N ILE A 3 7.20 16.22 -33.46
CA ILE A 3 6.66 15.47 -32.31
C ILE A 3 6.17 14.06 -32.70
N GLY A 4 6.06 13.75 -34.00
CA GLY A 4 5.60 12.45 -34.52
C GLY A 4 6.67 11.36 -34.59
N GLU A 5 7.96 11.67 -34.61
CA GLU A 5 9.03 10.64 -34.76
C GLU A 5 9.35 9.89 -33.46
N PHE A 6 9.02 10.45 -32.30
CA PHE A 6 9.29 9.83 -30.99
C PHE A 6 8.28 8.76 -30.58
N GLN A 7 7.10 8.68 -31.21
CA GLN A 7 6.13 7.62 -30.88
C GLN A 7 6.65 6.21 -31.23
N ASN A 8 7.68 6.10 -32.08
CA ASN A 8 8.31 4.85 -32.47
C ASN A 8 9.76 4.72 -31.98
N SER A 9 10.23 5.58 -31.07
CA SER A 9 11.58 5.46 -30.53
C SER A 9 11.67 4.35 -29.46
N PRO A 10 12.82 3.67 -29.30
CA PRO A 10 13.01 2.64 -28.26
C PRO A 10 12.75 3.15 -26.84
N GLU A 11 12.87 4.47 -26.61
CA GLU A 11 12.61 5.12 -25.32
C GLU A 11 11.13 5.16 -24.94
N ALA A 12 10.21 5.09 -25.93
CA ALA A 12 8.78 4.90 -25.68
C ALA A 12 8.47 3.51 -25.07
N PHE A 13 9.41 2.56 -25.19
CA PHE A 13 9.35 1.19 -24.67
C PHE A 13 10.25 0.97 -23.44
N CYS A 14 10.63 2.04 -22.74
CA CYS A 14 11.43 1.93 -21.52
C CYS A 14 10.64 1.21 -20.40
N PRO A 15 11.11 0.04 -19.91
CA PRO A 15 10.37 -0.78 -18.95
C PRO A 15 10.15 -0.05 -17.61
N TYR A 16 11.05 0.87 -17.26
CA TYR A 16 10.99 1.62 -16.01
C TYR A 16 9.81 2.61 -15.93
N TYR A 17 9.25 3.03 -17.07
CA TYR A 17 8.05 3.87 -17.14
C TYR A 17 6.76 3.06 -17.39
N LYS A 18 6.86 1.79 -17.77
CA LYS A 18 5.73 0.98 -18.26
C LYS A 18 5.15 0.00 -17.25
N TRP A 19 5.85 -0.26 -16.14
CA TRP A 19 5.30 -1.08 -15.06
C TRP A 19 4.15 -0.36 -14.34
N ILE A 20 3.30 -1.13 -13.67
CA ILE A 20 1.96 -0.68 -13.27
C ILE A 20 1.97 0.54 -12.35
N MET A 21 3.03 0.72 -11.53
CA MET A 21 3.17 1.84 -10.60
C MET A 21 3.84 3.09 -11.20
N ALA A 22 4.38 3.02 -12.42
CA ALA A 22 4.89 4.20 -13.12
C ALA A 22 3.83 4.85 -14.01
N ASP A 23 2.90 4.08 -14.59
CA ASP A 23 1.84 4.61 -15.44
C ASP A 23 0.75 5.29 -14.62
N THR A 24 0.53 6.59 -14.81
CA THR A 24 -0.41 7.39 -14.00
C THR A 24 -1.84 6.84 -13.91
N PHE A 25 -2.38 6.24 -14.97
CA PHE A 25 -3.74 5.73 -14.99
C PHE A 25 -3.83 4.36 -14.30
N TRP A 26 -2.99 3.41 -14.72
CA TRP A 26 -2.99 2.06 -14.16
C TRP A 26 -2.51 2.03 -12.71
N SER A 27 -1.59 2.93 -12.34
CA SER A 27 -1.12 3.08 -10.97
C SER A 27 -2.25 3.49 -10.05
N LEU A 28 -3.12 4.41 -10.47
CA LEU A 28 -4.24 4.87 -9.68
C LEU A 28 -5.23 3.72 -9.41
N ILE A 29 -5.59 2.99 -10.46
CA ILE A 29 -6.51 1.84 -10.35
C ILE A 29 -5.92 0.79 -9.40
N PHE A 30 -4.66 0.39 -9.60
CA PHE A 30 -4.04 -0.61 -8.74
C PHE A 30 -3.90 -0.12 -7.29
N SER A 31 -3.55 1.15 -7.09
CA SER A 31 -3.43 1.74 -5.75
C SER A 31 -4.76 1.70 -5.00
N LEU A 32 -5.89 1.89 -5.70
CA LEU A 32 -7.23 1.76 -5.13
C LEU A 32 -7.63 0.30 -4.89
N MET A 33 -7.05 -0.65 -5.63
CA MET A 33 -7.27 -2.09 -5.45
C MET A 33 -6.47 -2.69 -4.29
N ILE A 34 -5.30 -2.14 -3.94
CA ILE A 34 -4.45 -2.66 -2.84
C ILE A 34 -5.23 -2.84 -1.53
N PRO A 35 -6.01 -1.86 -1.03
CA PRO A 35 -6.79 -2.04 0.20
C PRO A 35 -7.79 -3.18 0.11
N PHE A 36 -8.37 -3.44 -1.08
CA PHE A 36 -9.28 -4.56 -1.30
C PHE A 36 -8.57 -5.90 -1.24
N MET A 37 -7.42 -6.02 -1.92
CA MET A 37 -6.63 -7.25 -1.91
C MET A 37 -6.18 -7.59 -0.48
N ALA A 38 -5.64 -6.58 0.23
CA ALA A 38 -5.24 -6.70 1.62
C ALA A 38 -6.40 -7.09 2.57
N ALA A 39 -7.66 -6.87 2.16
CA ALA A 39 -8.83 -7.15 2.96
C ALA A 39 -9.44 -8.55 2.74
N LEU A 40 -9.15 -9.23 1.63
CA LEU A 40 -9.78 -10.50 1.25
C LEU A 40 -9.14 -11.75 1.88
N GLY A 41 -7.85 -11.66 2.24
CA GLY A 41 -7.08 -12.78 2.76
C GLY A 41 -7.05 -12.85 4.28
N ASN A 42 -5.83 -12.89 4.83
CA ASN A 42 -5.56 -13.16 6.24
C ASN A 42 -6.24 -12.16 7.21
N SER A 43 -6.53 -10.95 6.74
CA SER A 43 -7.25 -9.91 7.50
C SER A 43 -8.64 -10.35 7.99
N GLN A 44 -9.30 -11.29 7.28
CA GLN A 44 -10.62 -11.80 7.68
C GLN A 44 -10.55 -12.80 8.83
N MET A 45 -9.37 -13.36 9.15
CA MET A 45 -9.24 -14.35 10.24
C MET A 45 -9.71 -13.77 11.58
N THR A 46 -9.40 -12.51 11.86
CA THR A 46 -9.84 -11.85 13.11
C THR A 46 -11.37 -11.77 13.21
N TYR A 47 -12.07 -11.54 12.09
CA TYR A 47 -13.53 -11.53 12.04
C TYR A 47 -14.10 -12.94 12.22
N ASP A 48 -13.50 -13.94 11.57
CA ASP A 48 -13.94 -15.33 11.67
C ASP A 48 -13.70 -15.88 13.11
N ASP A 49 -12.58 -15.53 13.75
CA ASP A 49 -12.27 -15.86 15.14
C ASP A 49 -13.28 -15.26 16.12
N ALA A 50 -13.67 -14.00 15.90
CA ALA A 50 -14.61 -13.28 16.76
C ALA A 50 -16.03 -13.84 16.64
N ASN A 51 -16.50 -14.11 15.42
CA ASN A 51 -17.87 -14.60 15.21
C ASN A 51 -18.04 -16.08 15.54
N SER A 52 -17.01 -16.90 15.36
CA SER A 52 -17.06 -18.32 15.73
C SER A 52 -16.89 -18.55 17.24
N GLY A 53 -16.47 -17.53 18.00
CA GLY A 53 -16.06 -17.67 19.39
C GLY A 53 -14.70 -18.35 19.57
N PHE A 54 -14.01 -18.70 18.47
CA PHE A 54 -12.69 -19.35 18.51
C PHE A 54 -11.64 -18.47 19.19
N ILE A 55 -11.83 -17.15 19.19
CA ILE A 55 -10.99 -16.21 19.92
C ILE A 55 -10.78 -16.64 21.38
N MET A 56 -11.80 -17.18 22.06
CA MET A 56 -11.69 -17.61 23.46
C MET A 56 -10.72 -18.79 23.63
N HIS A 57 -10.76 -19.75 22.72
CA HIS A 57 -9.84 -20.90 22.75
C HIS A 57 -8.39 -20.47 22.54
N VAL A 58 -8.15 -19.51 21.65
CA VAL A 58 -6.80 -18.98 21.43
C VAL A 58 -6.33 -18.16 22.62
N LEU A 59 -7.22 -17.37 23.22
CA LEU A 59 -6.94 -16.58 24.42
C LEU A 59 -6.55 -17.45 25.61
N GLN A 60 -7.21 -18.60 25.81
CA GLN A 60 -6.83 -19.55 26.86
C GLN A 60 -5.42 -20.14 26.67
N LYS A 61 -5.00 -20.38 25.42
CA LYS A 61 -3.69 -20.99 25.12
C LYS A 61 -2.53 -19.98 25.07
N LYS A 62 -2.74 -18.82 24.43
CA LYS A 62 -1.68 -17.84 24.13
C LYS A 62 -1.79 -16.54 24.90
N GLY A 63 -2.90 -16.32 25.63
CA GLY A 63 -3.18 -15.05 26.30
C GLY A 63 -3.55 -13.91 25.33
N LYS A 64 -4.02 -12.79 25.91
CA LYS A 64 -4.48 -11.61 25.16
C LYS A 64 -3.40 -10.98 24.29
N ILE A 65 -2.23 -10.74 24.88
CA ILE A 65 -1.11 -10.09 24.19
C ILE A 65 -0.57 -11.01 23.08
N GLY A 66 -0.47 -12.32 23.34
CA GLY A 66 -0.03 -13.30 22.35
C GLY A 66 -0.97 -13.39 21.15
N TYR A 67 -2.29 -13.30 21.36
CA TYR A 67 -3.26 -13.22 20.27
C TYR A 67 -3.11 -11.94 19.45
N VAL A 68 -3.05 -10.78 20.10
CA VAL A 68 -2.94 -9.48 19.41
C VAL A 68 -1.66 -9.40 18.58
N LEU A 69 -0.51 -9.75 19.16
CA LEU A 69 0.76 -9.75 18.45
C LEU A 69 0.73 -10.74 17.29
N GLY A 70 0.31 -11.99 17.53
CA GLY A 70 0.27 -13.02 16.49
C GLY A 70 -0.67 -12.66 15.34
N SER A 71 -1.89 -12.24 15.64
CA SER A 71 -2.89 -11.87 14.63
C SER A 71 -2.42 -10.71 13.77
N LEU A 72 -2.14 -9.55 14.36
CA LEU A 72 -1.75 -8.36 13.59
C LEU A 72 -0.43 -8.53 12.84
N THR A 73 0.59 -9.16 13.45
CA THR A 73 1.87 -9.38 12.74
C THR A 73 1.71 -10.36 11.59
N SER A 74 0.90 -11.41 11.74
CA SER A 74 0.63 -12.35 10.64
C SER A 74 -0.16 -11.68 9.52
N VAL A 75 -1.19 -10.88 9.83
CA VAL A 75 -1.96 -10.13 8.84
C VAL A 75 -1.05 -9.19 8.06
N TYR A 76 -0.24 -8.42 8.77
CA TYR A 76 0.72 -7.52 8.17
C TYR A 76 1.72 -8.23 7.24
N ALA A 77 2.35 -9.30 7.73
CA ALA A 77 3.35 -10.03 6.96
C ALA A 77 2.74 -10.64 5.69
N VAL A 78 1.55 -11.23 5.79
CA VAL A 78 0.88 -11.84 4.63
C VAL A 78 0.50 -10.80 3.59
N THR A 79 -0.15 -9.70 3.97
CA THR A 79 -0.58 -8.69 2.99
C THR A 79 0.60 -7.88 2.42
N PHE A 80 1.67 -7.68 3.21
CA PHE A 80 2.95 -7.16 2.72
C PHE A 80 3.52 -8.07 1.64
N ILE A 81 3.69 -9.36 1.93
CA ILE A 81 4.30 -10.33 1.02
C ILE A 81 3.45 -10.47 -0.24
N GLU A 82 2.13 -10.58 -0.10
CA GLU A 82 1.18 -10.67 -1.22
C GLU A 82 1.36 -9.50 -2.20
N THR A 83 1.39 -8.27 -1.69
CA THR A 83 1.53 -7.06 -2.52
C THR A 83 2.91 -6.98 -3.18
N VAL A 84 3.96 -7.31 -2.43
CA VAL A 84 5.33 -7.34 -2.96
C VAL A 84 5.46 -8.38 -4.07
N LEU A 85 4.86 -9.57 -3.91
CA LEU A 85 4.90 -10.62 -4.92
C LEU A 85 4.15 -10.21 -6.20
N VAL A 86 2.98 -9.59 -6.07
CA VAL A 86 2.20 -9.10 -7.21
C VAL A 86 2.98 -8.06 -8.00
N LEU A 87 3.58 -7.08 -7.32
CA LEU A 87 4.38 -6.04 -7.98
C LEU A 87 5.72 -6.56 -8.52
N ALA A 88 6.35 -7.52 -7.84
CA ALA A 88 7.56 -8.16 -8.35
C ALA A 88 7.28 -8.96 -9.63
N ALA A 89 6.13 -9.65 -9.69
CA ALA A 89 5.68 -10.34 -10.89
C ALA A 89 5.38 -9.35 -12.02
N ASP A 90 4.69 -8.23 -11.75
CA ASP A 90 4.46 -7.16 -12.73
C ASP A 90 5.76 -6.66 -13.35
N VAL A 91 6.73 -6.27 -12.52
CA VAL A 91 8.05 -5.84 -12.99
C VAL A 91 8.73 -6.95 -13.79
N MET A 92 8.70 -8.20 -13.33
CA MET A 92 9.29 -9.31 -14.07
C MET A 92 8.68 -9.46 -15.47
N PHE A 93 7.35 -9.40 -15.61
CA PHE A 93 6.68 -9.47 -16.91
C PHE A 93 7.07 -8.31 -17.83
N VAL A 94 7.13 -7.09 -17.29
CA VAL A 94 7.54 -5.90 -18.06
C VAL A 94 8.96 -6.07 -18.61
N PHE A 95 9.91 -6.56 -17.81
CA PHE A 95 11.28 -6.80 -18.23
C PHE A 95 11.48 -8.03 -19.13
N LEU A 96 10.53 -8.97 -19.15
CA LEU A 96 10.53 -10.09 -20.09
C LEU A 96 9.98 -9.71 -21.47
N LEU A 97 9.05 -8.74 -21.52
CA LEU A 97 8.36 -8.34 -22.74
C LEU A 97 9.02 -7.15 -23.44
N LEU A 98 9.66 -6.25 -22.69
CA LEU A 98 10.26 -5.03 -23.21
C LEU A 98 11.79 -5.10 -23.21
N PRO A 99 12.46 -4.46 -24.18
CA PRO A 99 13.90 -4.34 -24.16
C PRO A 99 14.35 -3.52 -22.94
N ASN A 100 15.41 -3.96 -22.26
CA ASN A 100 15.95 -3.24 -21.11
C ASN A 100 16.70 -1.97 -21.56
N VAL A 101 15.96 -0.88 -21.72
CA VAL A 101 16.46 0.46 -22.06
C VAL A 101 16.43 1.33 -20.80
N LEU A 102 17.52 2.04 -20.53
CA LEU A 102 17.60 2.97 -19.40
C LEU A 102 16.80 4.24 -19.70
N PRO A 103 16.16 4.85 -18.68
CA PRO A 103 15.47 6.13 -18.84
C PRO A 103 16.47 7.25 -19.13
N ASP A 104 16.11 8.14 -20.06
CA ASP A 104 16.93 9.30 -20.44
C ASP A 104 16.19 10.61 -20.13
N GLN A 105 16.83 11.52 -19.41
CA GLN A 105 16.19 12.74 -18.94
C GLN A 105 15.82 13.72 -20.06
N VAL A 106 16.60 13.76 -21.16
CA VAL A 106 16.33 14.66 -22.29
C VAL A 106 15.16 14.13 -23.09
N LEU A 107 15.16 12.82 -23.33
CA LEU A 107 14.17 12.15 -24.18
C LEU A 107 12.85 11.92 -23.46
N ASN A 108 12.89 11.69 -22.14
CA ASN A 108 11.72 11.54 -21.27
C ASN A 108 11.37 12.83 -20.48
N SER A 109 11.85 13.99 -20.93
CA SER A 109 11.61 15.29 -20.26
C SER A 109 10.12 15.66 -20.15
N GLY A 110 9.25 15.07 -20.98
CA GLY A 110 7.80 15.26 -20.95
C GLY A 110 7.04 14.43 -19.90
N GLU A 111 7.68 13.47 -19.23
CA GLU A 111 7.03 12.53 -18.30
C GLU A 111 6.73 13.14 -16.90
N GLY A 112 7.10 14.40 -16.65
CA GLY A 112 6.59 15.16 -15.49
C GLY A 112 7.12 14.76 -14.10
N TYR A 113 8.08 13.84 -13.99
CA TYR A 113 8.66 13.42 -12.72
C TYR A 113 9.33 14.58 -11.98
N SER A 114 8.89 14.82 -10.74
CA SER A 114 9.40 15.90 -9.89
C SER A 114 9.54 15.44 -8.44
N ARG A 115 10.46 16.06 -7.71
CA ARG A 115 10.69 15.84 -6.26
C ARG A 115 9.44 16.04 -5.41
N LEU A 116 8.46 16.77 -5.94
CA LEU A 116 7.18 17.06 -5.28
C LEU A 116 6.20 15.87 -5.33
N PHE A 117 6.33 14.98 -6.33
CA PHE A 117 5.38 13.89 -6.61
C PHE A 117 6.01 12.50 -6.55
N THR A 118 7.34 12.42 -6.50
CA THR A 118 8.08 11.16 -6.47
C THR A 118 9.22 11.22 -5.47
N TYR A 119 9.24 10.28 -4.52
CA TYR A 119 10.37 10.12 -3.61
C TYR A 119 11.61 9.65 -4.36
N HIS A 120 12.76 10.20 -4.00
CA HIS A 120 14.05 9.83 -4.58
C HIS A 120 14.07 9.88 -6.12
N VAL A 121 13.41 10.88 -6.73
CA VAL A 121 13.36 11.05 -8.21
C VAL A 121 14.74 11.01 -8.89
N GLU A 122 15.80 11.43 -8.20
CA GLU A 122 17.20 11.33 -8.65
C GLU A 122 17.63 9.90 -9.02
N TRP A 123 17.01 8.89 -8.41
CA TRP A 123 17.27 7.49 -8.71
C TRP A 123 16.66 7.05 -10.03
N MET A 124 15.69 7.79 -10.58
CA MET A 124 15.08 7.43 -11.86
C MET A 124 16.14 7.37 -12.97
N TYR A 125 17.00 8.38 -13.09
CA TYR A 125 18.00 8.41 -14.17
C TYR A 125 19.35 7.79 -13.77
N SER A 126 19.64 7.66 -12.48
CA SER A 126 20.92 7.10 -12.02
C SER A 126 20.88 5.61 -11.70
N LYS A 127 19.82 5.14 -11.04
CA LYS A 127 19.67 3.77 -10.54
C LYS A 127 18.18 3.36 -10.55
N PRO A 128 17.53 3.28 -11.71
CA PRO A 128 16.06 3.17 -11.80
C PRO A 128 15.50 1.92 -11.12
N PHE A 129 16.22 0.80 -11.18
CA PHE A 129 15.81 -0.43 -10.50
C PHE A 129 15.74 -0.25 -8.96
N LYS A 130 16.60 0.60 -8.39
CA LYS A 130 16.55 0.92 -6.96
C LYS A 130 15.28 1.68 -6.60
N LEU A 131 14.82 2.56 -7.49
CA LEU A 131 13.56 3.30 -7.31
C LEU A 131 12.36 2.35 -7.35
N ILE A 132 12.34 1.42 -8.30
CA ILE A 132 11.29 0.37 -8.40
C ILE A 132 11.22 -0.41 -7.09
N LEU A 133 12.35 -0.97 -6.62
CA LEU A 133 12.38 -1.75 -5.38
C LEU A 133 11.89 -0.95 -4.17
N PHE A 134 12.24 0.34 -4.10
CA PHE A 134 11.78 1.23 -3.04
C PHE A 134 10.24 1.33 -3.03
N TYR A 135 9.61 1.57 -4.18
CA TYR A 135 8.15 1.68 -4.28
C TYR A 135 7.41 0.36 -4.09
N ILE A 136 8.00 -0.77 -4.46
CA ILE A 136 7.46 -2.11 -4.16
C ILE A 136 7.38 -2.32 -2.64
N VAL A 137 8.48 -2.05 -1.92
CA VAL A 137 8.52 -2.19 -0.47
C VAL A 137 7.57 -1.21 0.21
N LEU A 138 7.52 0.03 -0.27
CA LEU A 138 6.62 1.06 0.25
C LEU A 138 5.14 0.66 0.09
N SER A 139 4.79 0.10 -1.08
CA SER A 139 3.44 -0.41 -1.35
C SER A 139 3.09 -1.60 -0.47
N GLY A 140 4.04 -2.52 -0.26
CA GLY A 140 3.89 -3.62 0.70
C GLY A 140 3.62 -3.11 2.12
N CYS A 141 4.34 -2.09 2.58
CA CYS A 141 4.13 -1.50 3.91
C CYS A 141 2.72 -0.91 4.07
N ALA A 142 2.24 -0.21 3.05
CA ALA A 142 0.89 0.35 3.01
C ALA A 142 -0.18 -0.76 2.99
N ALA A 143 -0.01 -1.80 2.18
CA ALA A 143 -0.91 -2.96 2.16
C ALA A 143 -0.96 -3.69 3.50
N GLY A 144 0.20 -3.83 4.16
CA GLY A 144 0.32 -4.30 5.54
C GLY A 144 -0.60 -3.55 6.50
N LEU A 145 -0.58 -2.21 6.43
CA LEU A 145 -1.41 -1.36 7.26
C LEU A 145 -2.90 -1.48 6.94
N PHE A 146 -3.28 -1.54 5.67
CA PHE A 146 -4.68 -1.76 5.27
C PHE A 146 -5.21 -3.13 5.73
N GLY A 147 -4.37 -4.16 5.68
CA GLY A 147 -4.69 -5.48 6.22
C GLY A 147 -4.93 -5.43 7.74
N MET A 148 -4.01 -4.83 8.50
CA MET A 148 -4.18 -4.64 9.95
C MET A 148 -5.45 -3.86 10.28
N LEU A 149 -5.73 -2.79 9.54
CA LEU A 149 -6.92 -1.96 9.75
C LEU A 149 -8.21 -2.75 9.53
N THR A 150 -8.25 -3.55 8.46
CA THR A 150 -9.35 -4.47 8.17
C THR A 150 -9.54 -5.49 9.29
N ALA A 151 -8.44 -6.09 9.76
CA ALA A 151 -8.45 -7.05 10.85
C ALA A 151 -9.01 -6.45 12.15
N VAL A 152 -8.59 -5.24 12.52
CA VAL A 152 -9.11 -4.52 13.69
C VAL A 152 -10.62 -4.29 13.55
N CYS A 153 -11.06 -3.78 12.40
CA CYS A 153 -12.49 -3.58 12.12
C CYS A 153 -13.31 -4.87 12.24
N GLY A 154 -12.71 -6.03 11.97
CA GLY A 154 -13.30 -7.36 12.15
C GLY A 154 -13.78 -7.65 13.58
N LEU A 155 -13.20 -7.01 14.60
CA LEU A 155 -13.65 -7.16 15.99
C LEU A 155 -14.85 -6.29 16.35
N TYR A 156 -15.12 -5.25 15.57
CA TYR A 156 -16.12 -4.22 15.88
C TYR A 156 -17.37 -4.32 15.03
N PHE A 157 -17.25 -4.75 13.78
CA PHE A 157 -18.39 -4.89 12.87
C PHE A 157 -18.88 -6.33 12.79
N SER A 158 -20.19 -6.51 12.81
CA SER A 158 -20.83 -7.82 12.67
C SER A 158 -20.95 -8.27 11.21
N ASN A 159 -20.94 -7.34 10.25
CA ASN A 159 -21.12 -7.65 8.82
C ASN A 159 -19.77 -7.82 8.11
N ARG A 160 -19.54 -9.00 7.53
CA ARG A 160 -18.31 -9.34 6.81
C ARG A 160 -17.97 -8.37 5.68
N PHE A 161 -18.96 -7.96 4.90
CA PHE A 161 -18.75 -7.01 3.81
C PHE A 161 -18.27 -5.67 4.34
N MET A 162 -18.88 -5.16 5.42
CA MET A 162 -18.46 -3.91 6.04
C MET A 162 -17.00 -3.96 6.52
N VAL A 163 -16.56 -5.11 7.04
CA VAL A 163 -15.16 -5.34 7.40
C VAL A 163 -14.28 -5.29 6.16
N MET A 164 -14.62 -6.02 5.09
CA MET A 164 -13.83 -6.02 3.85
C MET A 164 -13.65 -4.62 3.24
N PHE A 165 -14.67 -3.76 3.31
CA PHE A 165 -14.60 -2.40 2.78
C PHE A 165 -13.95 -1.39 3.73
N SER A 166 -13.70 -1.73 5.01
CA SER A 166 -13.26 -0.74 6.01
C SER A 166 -11.88 -0.17 5.71
N GLY A 167 -10.92 -1.02 5.33
CA GLY A 167 -9.56 -0.61 4.92
C GLY A 167 -9.60 0.39 3.78
N PHE A 168 -10.41 0.11 2.76
CA PHE A 168 -10.59 0.98 1.60
C PHE A 168 -11.25 2.32 1.97
N ILE A 169 -12.38 2.29 2.69
CA ILE A 169 -13.12 3.50 3.06
C ILE A 169 -12.26 4.41 3.93
N ILE A 170 -11.56 3.87 4.92
CA ILE A 170 -10.68 4.68 5.78
C ILE A 170 -9.51 5.24 4.97
N GLY A 171 -8.92 4.45 4.07
CA GLY A 171 -7.91 4.93 3.12
C GLY A 171 -8.41 6.10 2.27
N LEU A 172 -9.62 6.00 1.73
CA LEU A 172 -10.25 7.07 0.95
C LEU A 172 -10.49 8.33 1.77
N ILE A 173 -10.92 8.22 3.03
CA ILE A 173 -11.07 9.38 3.91
C ILE A 173 -9.73 10.10 4.06
N PHE A 174 -8.64 9.37 4.33
CA PHE A 174 -7.31 9.96 4.41
C PHE A 174 -6.85 10.59 3.09
N PHE A 175 -7.14 9.94 1.96
CA PHE A 175 -6.84 10.48 0.64
C PHE A 175 -7.58 11.80 0.36
N VAL A 176 -8.88 11.88 0.67
CA VAL A 176 -9.67 13.10 0.50
C VAL A 176 -9.17 14.21 1.43
N LEU A 177 -8.87 13.88 2.69
CA LEU A 177 -8.33 14.86 3.65
C LEU A 177 -6.97 15.40 3.22
N ALA A 178 -6.09 14.54 2.70
CA ALA A 178 -4.80 14.95 2.17
C ALA A 178 -4.95 15.90 0.96
N ASN A 179 -6.00 15.74 0.16
CA ASN A 179 -6.28 16.60 -0.99
C ASN A 179 -6.73 18.02 -0.62
N GLN A 180 -7.35 18.20 0.56
CA GLN A 180 -7.93 19.49 0.92
C GLN A 180 -6.89 20.58 1.22
N GLN A 181 -5.57 20.28 1.23
CA GLN A 181 -4.44 21.20 1.50
C GLN A 181 -4.49 21.97 2.84
N ILE A 182 -5.59 21.91 3.60
CA ILE A 182 -5.80 22.57 4.89
C ILE A 182 -5.01 21.86 5.99
N VAL A 183 -4.86 20.55 5.88
CA VAL A 183 -4.09 19.70 6.78
C VAL A 183 -3.22 18.85 5.88
N ASN A 184 -1.91 19.08 5.84
CA ASN A 184 -0.93 18.25 5.11
C ASN A 184 -0.85 16.85 5.74
N LEU A 185 -1.95 16.13 5.73
CA LEU A 185 -2.11 14.85 6.39
C LEU A 185 -1.63 13.76 5.43
N PRO A 186 -0.67 12.92 5.82
CA PRO A 186 -0.20 11.84 4.96
C PRO A 186 -1.34 10.85 4.64
N SER A 187 -1.42 10.42 3.39
CA SER A 187 -2.30 9.33 2.97
C SER A 187 -1.49 8.23 2.31
N PHE A 188 -1.71 6.99 2.74
CA PHE A 188 -1.02 5.84 2.16
C PHE A 188 -1.40 5.62 0.70
N LEU A 189 -2.65 5.94 0.30
CA LEU A 189 -3.09 5.84 -1.09
C LEU A 189 -2.34 6.79 -2.03
N LEU A 190 -1.92 7.96 -1.55
CA LEU A 190 -1.13 8.92 -2.35
C LEU A 190 0.29 8.43 -2.63
N VAL A 191 0.80 7.57 -1.77
CA VAL A 191 2.21 7.17 -1.76
C VAL A 191 2.45 5.86 -2.52
N LEU A 192 1.39 5.11 -2.83
CA LEU A 192 1.44 3.88 -3.61
C LEU A 192 1.99 4.09 -5.05
N PRO A 193 1.46 5.02 -5.86
CA PRO A 193 1.99 5.24 -7.21
C PRO A 193 3.38 5.89 -7.15
N VAL A 194 4.27 5.55 -8.10
CA VAL A 194 5.59 6.19 -8.23
C VAL A 194 5.43 7.69 -8.47
N MET A 195 4.47 8.05 -9.32
CA MET A 195 4.08 9.44 -9.55
C MET A 195 2.75 9.71 -8.84
N SER A 196 2.82 10.36 -7.69
CA SER A 196 1.64 10.77 -6.94
C SER A 196 0.83 11.81 -7.71
N GLN A 197 -0.49 11.71 -7.62
CA GLN A 197 -1.43 12.70 -8.17
C GLN A 197 -1.43 14.02 -7.38
N MET A 198 -0.81 14.04 -6.20
CA MET A 198 -0.74 15.20 -5.30
C MET A 198 0.64 15.31 -4.63
N TYR A 199 0.90 16.45 -4.01
CA TYR A 199 2.16 16.66 -3.30
C TYR A 199 2.39 15.62 -2.21
N LEU A 200 3.54 14.97 -2.27
CA LEU A 200 3.94 14.00 -1.27
C LEU A 200 4.40 14.69 0.02
N PRO A 201 3.99 14.20 1.20
CA PRO A 201 4.58 14.65 2.46
C PRO A 201 6.07 14.25 2.50
N SER A 202 6.85 14.82 3.41
CA SER A 202 8.22 14.35 3.60
C SER A 202 8.23 12.89 4.06
N LEU A 203 9.24 12.11 3.64
CA LEU A 203 9.34 10.69 3.98
C LEU A 203 9.38 10.46 5.50
N GLY A 204 10.02 11.36 6.25
CA GLY A 204 10.03 11.31 7.72
C GLY A 204 8.64 11.53 8.34
N CYS A 205 7.85 12.45 7.79
CA CYS A 205 6.47 12.69 8.23
C CYS A 205 5.59 11.47 7.95
N LEU A 206 5.72 10.88 6.75
CA LEU A 206 5.02 9.65 6.39
C LEU A 206 5.38 8.49 7.34
N ALA A 207 6.67 8.29 7.61
CA ALA A 207 7.13 7.23 8.50
C ALA A 207 6.62 7.41 9.94
N ALA A 208 6.63 8.65 10.46
CA ALA A 208 6.07 8.96 11.77
C ALA A 208 4.57 8.68 11.83
N PHE A 209 3.82 9.14 10.82
CA PHE A 209 2.38 8.88 10.71
C PHE A 209 2.07 7.38 10.65
N TYR A 210 2.83 6.64 9.86
CA TYR A 210 2.74 5.18 9.77
C TYR A 210 2.93 4.49 11.11
N LEU A 211 3.99 4.83 11.86
CA LEU A 211 4.25 4.24 13.18
C LEU A 211 3.12 4.56 14.18
N VAL A 212 2.58 5.78 14.13
CA VAL A 212 1.43 6.17 14.95
C VAL A 212 0.21 5.33 14.59
N CYS A 213 -0.10 5.16 13.30
CA CYS A 213 -1.21 4.31 12.86
C CYS A 213 -1.05 2.86 13.32
N VAL A 214 0.14 2.27 13.16
CA VAL A 214 0.42 0.90 13.63
C VAL A 214 0.22 0.81 15.14
N ALA A 215 0.77 1.73 15.92
CA ALA A 215 0.63 1.74 17.38
C ALA A 215 -0.85 1.85 17.81
N LEU A 216 -1.63 2.71 17.15
CA LEU A 216 -3.07 2.85 17.40
C LEU A 216 -3.84 1.57 17.06
N LEU A 217 -3.51 0.89 15.95
CA LEU A 217 -4.14 -0.38 15.58
C LEU A 217 -3.87 -1.48 16.61
N PHE A 218 -2.66 -1.55 17.18
CA PHE A 218 -2.38 -2.44 18.30
C PHE A 218 -3.25 -2.13 19.52
N VAL A 219 -3.40 -0.85 19.88
CA VAL A 219 -4.25 -0.42 21.00
C VAL A 219 -5.72 -0.79 20.73
N PHE A 220 -6.24 -0.51 19.54
CA PHE A 220 -7.61 -0.85 19.17
C PHE A 220 -7.84 -2.37 19.15
N GLN A 221 -6.90 -3.16 18.64
CA GLN A 221 -7.01 -4.62 18.72
C GLN A 221 -7.09 -5.12 20.16
N ILE A 222 -6.27 -4.58 21.08
CA ILE A 222 -6.33 -4.94 22.51
C ILE A 222 -7.71 -4.62 23.09
N VAL A 223 -8.26 -3.44 22.80
CA VAL A 223 -9.59 -3.02 23.27
C VAL A 223 -10.69 -3.92 22.69
N GLY A 224 -10.63 -4.21 21.38
CA GLY A 224 -11.58 -5.10 20.70
C GLY A 224 -11.57 -6.51 21.29
N VAL A 225 -10.38 -7.09 21.49
CA VAL A 225 -10.23 -8.43 22.09
C VAL A 225 -10.78 -8.46 23.51
N ARG A 226 -10.60 -7.41 24.31
CA ARG A 226 -11.14 -7.33 25.68
C ARG A 226 -12.66 -7.40 25.70
N LYS A 227 -13.34 -6.75 24.75
CA LYS A 227 -14.80 -6.77 24.61
C LYS A 227 -15.33 -8.19 24.40
N HIS A 228 -14.63 -8.99 23.60
CA HIS A 228 -15.00 -10.38 23.35
C HIS A 228 -14.60 -11.32 24.49
N ALA A 229 -13.54 -11.01 25.25
CA ALA A 229 -13.06 -11.83 26.36
C ALA A 229 -13.82 -11.68 27.69
N SER A 230 -14.73 -10.70 27.80
CA SER A 230 -15.52 -10.43 29.02
C SER A 230 -16.95 -10.99 28.98
N ILE A 231 -17.26 -11.80 27.96
CA ILE A 231 -18.51 -12.56 27.80
C ILE A 231 -18.28 -13.97 28.33
#